data_AF-A0A5N5SXW6-F1
#
_entry.id   AF-A0A5N5SXW6-F1
#
_cell.length_a   1.000
_cell.length_b   1.000
_cell.length_c   1.000
_cell.angle_alpha   90.00
_cell.angle_beta   90.00
_cell.angle_gamma   90.00
#
_symmetry.space_group_name_H-M   'P 1'
#
loop_
_entity.id
_entity.type
_entity.pdbx_description
1 polymer ?
#
loop_
_entity_poly.entity_id
_entity_poly.type
_entity_poly.pdbx_seq_one_letter_code
_entity_poly.pdbx_strand_id
1 'polypeptide(L)'
;MQAVPVEESLQCALRHNVSMTSVDFLLCLLAIFSVASGEREKRQTEDEAAFLHEICTGKGPGEWFRLELKDCRDVYQCTEGDSQNQLACGDNACIARELFCDGKPDCADGSDENVCDISNDPNAAPACDKAECTLPECFCYNQPFETPGNLKPETIPQMIMITFDDAVNNNNVDLYTYLFNNERKNPNGCSIKSTFFVSHKYTNYSAVQELYRQGHEIAVHSISHNDSESFWTEATKEEWAREMAGNREIIKNFANISDQVIYGVRAPYLRVGGNNQFTMMEENFFLYDSTITAPLQNPPLWPYMLFYRMPHTCHGNIQKCPTRSFAIWEIVMNEMDRREDPNIEEDLPGCAMVDSCFSN
;
A
#
# COMPACT_ATOMS: atom_id res chain seq x y z
N MET A 1 -13.33 15.54 -33.33
CA MET A 1 -13.07 16.97 -33.15
C MET A 1 -11.66 17.26 -33.67
N GLN A 2 -11.40 18.42 -34.28
CA GLN A 2 -10.08 18.77 -34.83
C GLN A 2 -9.37 19.74 -33.90
N ALA A 3 -8.10 19.47 -33.56
CA ALA A 3 -7.26 20.34 -32.73
C ALA A 3 -6.79 21.56 -33.54
N VAL A 4 -6.92 22.75 -32.96
CA VAL A 4 -6.53 24.03 -33.59
C VAL A 4 -5.36 24.66 -32.82
N PRO A 5 -4.26 25.08 -33.48
CA PRO A 5 -3.13 25.74 -32.83
C PRO A 5 -3.52 27.11 -32.26
N VAL A 6 -2.97 27.46 -31.09
CA VAL A 6 -3.33 28.67 -30.33
C VAL A 6 -2.99 29.97 -31.09
N GLU A 7 -2.03 29.95 -32.02
CA GLU A 7 -1.58 31.14 -32.76
C GLU A 7 -2.57 31.65 -33.85
N GLU A 8 -3.62 30.90 -34.21
CA GLU A 8 -4.57 31.32 -35.27
C GLU A 8 -5.89 31.96 -34.76
N SER A 9 -5.99 32.36 -33.50
CA SER A 9 -7.26 32.89 -32.94
C SER A 9 -7.20 34.33 -32.44
N LEU A 10 -6.58 35.23 -33.23
CA LEU A 10 -6.63 36.68 -32.99
C LEU A 10 -7.99 37.32 -33.41
N GLN A 11 -9.12 36.73 -33.00
CA GLN A 11 -10.46 37.30 -33.26
C GLN A 11 -11.43 37.22 -32.07
N CYS A 12 -11.05 36.65 -30.93
CA CYS A 12 -11.96 36.48 -29.79
C CYS A 12 -11.91 37.62 -28.74
N ALA A 13 -11.46 38.84 -29.12
CA ALA A 13 -11.29 39.96 -28.18
C ALA A 13 -12.24 41.16 -28.41
N LEU A 14 -13.22 41.08 -29.32
CA LEU A 14 -14.14 42.19 -29.60
C LEU A 14 -15.59 41.72 -29.75
N ARG A 15 -16.24 41.30 -28.65
CA ARG A 15 -17.71 41.36 -28.51
C ARG A 15 -18.16 41.00 -27.08
N HIS A 16 -17.96 41.92 -26.15
CA HIS A 16 -18.86 42.03 -25.01
C HIS A 16 -19.16 43.52 -24.78
N ASN A 17 -20.29 43.97 -25.32
CA ASN A 17 -20.96 45.17 -24.84
C ASN A 17 -22.48 44.97 -24.91
N VAL A 18 -23.06 44.76 -23.72
CA VAL A 18 -24.39 45.14 -23.21
C VAL A 18 -25.53 45.35 -24.23
N SER A 19 -26.64 44.58 -24.09
CA SER A 19 -27.94 45.11 -23.63
C SER A 19 -29.06 44.08 -23.71
N MET A 20 -29.80 44.00 -22.62
CA MET A 20 -31.07 43.30 -22.39
C MET A 20 -32.19 43.98 -23.20
N THR A 21 -33.14 43.23 -23.79
CA THR A 21 -34.61 43.52 -23.78
C THR A 21 -35.44 42.46 -24.54
N SER A 22 -36.69 42.40 -24.09
CA SER A 22 -37.80 41.46 -24.30
C SER A 22 -38.24 41.11 -25.74
N VAL A 23 -39.04 40.03 -25.78
CA VAL A 23 -40.05 39.63 -26.78
C VAL A 23 -39.56 38.60 -27.81
N ASP A 24 -39.84 37.31 -27.56
CA ASP A 24 -40.67 36.47 -28.45
C ASP A 24 -40.70 35.02 -27.93
N PHE A 25 -41.66 34.82 -27.02
CA PHE A 25 -42.26 33.54 -26.71
C PHE A 25 -43.02 33.07 -27.96
N LEU A 26 -43.12 31.75 -28.18
CA LEU A 26 -44.12 31.09 -29.04
C LEU A 26 -43.74 30.88 -30.52
N LEU A 27 -42.96 29.82 -30.82
CA LEU A 27 -43.20 28.91 -31.96
C LEU A 27 -42.20 27.74 -31.93
N CYS A 28 -42.69 26.53 -32.20
CA CYS A 28 -41.97 25.26 -32.35
C CYS A 28 -41.77 24.39 -31.09
N LEU A 29 -42.83 24.26 -30.28
CA LEU A 29 -43.24 22.94 -29.79
C LEU A 29 -44.07 22.29 -30.90
N LEU A 30 -43.51 21.29 -31.60
CA LEU A 30 -44.19 20.16 -32.28
C LEU A 30 -43.25 19.50 -33.31
N ALA A 31 -42.42 18.56 -32.84
CA ALA A 31 -41.96 17.42 -33.64
C ALA A 31 -41.65 16.29 -32.66
N ILE A 32 -42.63 15.40 -32.47
CA ILE A 32 -42.53 14.22 -31.64
C ILE A 32 -42.24 13.00 -32.54
N PHE A 33 -41.47 12.06 -31.99
CA PHE A 33 -41.34 10.64 -32.36
C PHE A 33 -40.55 10.27 -33.62
N SER A 34 -39.30 9.83 -33.42
CA SER A 34 -38.81 8.57 -33.98
C SER A 34 -37.93 7.86 -32.95
N VAL A 35 -38.23 6.58 -32.72
CA VAL A 35 -37.53 5.66 -31.83
C VAL A 35 -36.19 5.26 -32.46
N ALA A 36 -35.12 5.29 -31.69
CA ALA A 36 -33.94 4.46 -31.90
C ALA A 36 -33.36 4.08 -30.52
N SER A 37 -33.22 2.79 -30.30
CA SER A 37 -32.57 2.16 -29.16
C SER A 37 -31.14 2.68 -29.01
N GLY A 38 -30.80 3.20 -27.84
CA GLY A 38 -29.42 3.48 -27.45
C GLY A 38 -29.17 2.91 -26.06
N GLU A 39 -28.39 1.84 -25.99
CA GLU A 39 -27.79 1.34 -24.76
C GLU A 39 -26.97 2.46 -24.10
N ARG A 40 -27.15 2.64 -22.80
CA ARG A 40 -26.42 3.65 -22.02
C ARG A 40 -25.12 3.02 -21.54
N GLU A 41 -24.11 3.02 -22.41
CA GLU A 41 -22.77 2.55 -22.09
C GLU A 41 -22.03 3.63 -21.28
N LYS A 42 -21.67 3.34 -20.03
CA LYS A 42 -20.74 4.13 -19.23
C LYS A 42 -19.32 3.65 -19.57
N ARG A 43 -18.67 4.34 -20.50
CA ARG A 43 -17.24 4.16 -20.81
C ARG A 43 -16.67 5.57 -20.94
N GLN A 44 -15.98 6.06 -19.92
CA GLN A 44 -15.56 7.47 -19.92
C GLN A 44 -14.29 7.77 -19.15
N THR A 45 -13.43 6.77 -18.89
CA THR A 45 -12.10 7.01 -18.30
C THR A 45 -10.96 6.37 -19.08
N GLU A 46 -11.16 5.19 -19.67
CA GLU A 46 -10.17 4.57 -20.58
C GLU A 46 -10.08 5.28 -21.94
N ASP A 47 -11.21 5.81 -22.43
CA ASP A 47 -11.27 6.43 -23.76
C ASP A 47 -10.57 7.79 -23.82
N GLU A 48 -10.45 8.52 -22.70
CA GLU A 48 -9.89 9.88 -22.69
C GLU A 48 -8.36 9.88 -22.82
N ALA A 49 -7.67 8.92 -22.18
CA ALA A 49 -6.23 8.75 -22.29
C ALA A 49 -5.82 8.22 -23.68
N ALA A 50 -6.55 7.23 -24.20
CA ALA A 50 -6.34 6.73 -25.57
C ALA A 50 -6.61 7.81 -26.62
N PHE A 51 -7.61 8.66 -26.39
CA PHE A 51 -7.94 9.79 -27.25
C PHE A 51 -6.87 10.89 -27.22
N LEU A 52 -6.32 11.23 -26.05
CA LEU A 52 -5.21 12.18 -25.92
C LEU A 52 -3.94 11.67 -26.63
N HIS A 53 -3.66 10.37 -26.56
CA HIS A 53 -2.56 9.73 -27.28
C HIS A 53 -2.71 9.85 -28.80
N GLU A 54 -3.92 9.65 -29.34
CA GLU A 54 -4.22 9.83 -30.78
C GLU A 54 -4.12 11.30 -31.23
N ILE A 55 -4.41 12.25 -30.34
CA ILE A 55 -4.33 13.69 -30.66
C ILE A 55 -2.89 14.21 -30.64
N CYS A 56 -2.03 13.66 -29.78
CA CYS A 56 -0.62 14.02 -29.70
C CYS A 56 0.24 13.32 -30.77
N THR A 57 -0.30 12.38 -31.54
CA THR A 57 0.46 11.68 -32.59
C THR A 57 0.78 12.64 -33.75
N GLY A 58 2.05 13.02 -33.88
CA GLY A 58 2.53 13.93 -34.95
C GLY A 58 2.57 15.41 -34.58
N LYS A 59 2.36 15.77 -33.31
CA LYS A 59 2.56 17.13 -32.78
C LYS A 59 3.92 17.28 -32.09
N GLY A 60 4.49 18.48 -32.11
CA GLY A 60 5.81 18.75 -31.51
C GLY A 60 5.75 18.90 -29.98
N PRO A 61 6.87 18.69 -29.25
CA PRO A 61 6.95 18.93 -27.82
C PRO A 61 6.58 20.37 -27.47
N GLY A 62 5.70 20.54 -26.47
CA GLY A 62 5.34 21.84 -25.93
C GLY A 62 4.28 22.61 -26.72
N GLU A 63 3.67 21.99 -27.73
CA GLU A 63 2.57 22.58 -28.50
C GLU A 63 1.28 22.61 -27.67
N TRP A 64 0.74 23.80 -27.44
CA TRP A 64 -0.52 24.00 -26.74
C TRP A 64 -1.70 23.87 -27.72
N PHE A 65 -2.72 23.12 -27.35
CA PHE A 65 -3.91 22.95 -28.18
C PHE A 65 -5.20 22.90 -27.36
N ARG A 66 -6.32 23.16 -28.05
CA ARG A 66 -7.67 23.10 -27.48
C ARG A 66 -8.49 22.06 -28.23
N LEU A 67 -9.30 21.31 -27.47
CA LEU A 67 -10.21 20.30 -28.02
C LEU A 67 -11.48 20.93 -28.61
N GLU A 68 -11.91 22.09 -28.10
CA GLU A 68 -13.08 22.83 -28.57
C GLU A 68 -12.80 24.33 -28.81
N LEU A 69 -13.47 24.92 -29.82
CA LEU A 69 -13.41 26.35 -30.12
C LEU A 69 -14.36 27.20 -29.24
N LYS A 70 -15.28 26.56 -28.50
CA LYS A 70 -16.33 27.25 -27.73
C LYS A 70 -15.99 27.43 -26.25
N ASP A 71 -15.18 26.53 -25.70
CA ASP A 71 -14.71 26.64 -24.32
C ASP A 71 -13.24 27.05 -24.30
N CYS A 72 -12.98 28.24 -23.77
CA CYS A 72 -11.65 28.85 -23.76
C CYS A 72 -10.85 28.49 -22.50
N ARG A 73 -11.37 27.58 -21.66
CA ARG A 73 -10.85 27.30 -20.33
C ARG A 73 -9.76 26.23 -20.31
N ASP A 74 -9.89 25.20 -21.13
CA ASP A 74 -9.02 24.03 -21.06
C ASP A 74 -7.96 24.08 -22.18
N VAL A 75 -6.69 24.04 -21.76
CA VAL A 75 -5.52 24.04 -22.65
C VAL A 75 -4.69 22.81 -22.33
N TYR A 76 -4.42 22.00 -23.35
CA TYR A 76 -3.66 20.77 -23.24
C TYR A 76 -2.28 20.97 -23.87
N GLN A 77 -1.24 20.39 -23.26
CA GLN A 77 0.13 20.42 -23.76
C GLN A 77 0.58 18.98 -24.03
N CYS A 78 1.00 18.69 -25.25
CA CYS A 78 1.69 17.42 -25.52
C CYS A 78 3.14 17.55 -25.01
N THR A 79 3.50 16.77 -24.00
CA THR A 79 4.90 16.53 -23.62
C THR A 79 5.35 15.22 -24.27
N GLU A 80 6.59 15.16 -24.77
CA GLU A 80 7.13 14.01 -25.53
C GLU A 80 7.10 12.67 -24.75
N GLY A 81 6.87 12.69 -23.43
CA GLY A 81 6.84 11.51 -22.57
C GLY A 81 5.64 10.56 -22.75
N ASP A 82 4.54 11.02 -23.35
CA ASP A 82 3.28 10.24 -23.37
C ASP A 82 3.24 9.11 -24.43
N SER A 83 4.38 8.84 -25.10
CA SER A 83 4.47 7.84 -26.16
C SER A 83 5.40 6.67 -25.88
N GLN A 84 6.21 6.69 -24.80
CA GLN A 84 7.20 5.63 -24.53
C GLN A 84 7.46 5.33 -23.04
N ASN A 85 6.42 5.20 -22.19
CA ASN A 85 6.61 4.84 -20.77
C ASN A 85 7.66 5.73 -20.07
N GLN A 86 7.71 7.01 -20.46
CA GLN A 86 8.68 7.98 -19.98
C GLN A 86 7.94 9.11 -19.24
N LEU A 87 8.57 9.62 -18.20
CA LEU A 87 8.04 10.72 -17.40
C LEU A 87 9.07 11.85 -17.38
N ALA A 88 8.56 13.08 -17.37
CA ALA A 88 9.39 14.28 -17.38
C ALA A 88 9.81 14.67 -15.96
N CYS A 89 11.11 14.84 -15.76
CA CYS A 89 11.72 15.51 -14.63
C CYS A 89 11.28 17.00 -14.57
N GLY A 90 11.49 17.66 -13.43
CA GLY A 90 11.23 19.09 -13.24
C GLY A 90 12.06 20.00 -14.15
N ASP A 91 13.20 19.53 -14.66
CA ASP A 91 14.03 20.19 -15.67
C ASP A 91 13.59 19.90 -17.12
N ASN A 92 12.49 19.16 -17.30
CA ASN A 92 11.93 18.65 -18.57
C ASN A 92 12.76 17.56 -19.26
N ALA A 93 13.77 16.97 -18.60
CA ALA A 93 14.39 15.74 -19.10
C ALA A 93 13.39 14.57 -18.98
N CYS A 94 13.28 13.72 -20.00
CA CYS A 94 12.44 12.53 -19.95
C CYS A 94 13.28 11.32 -19.54
N ILE A 95 12.90 10.65 -18.45
CA ILE A 95 13.48 9.39 -18.01
C ILE A 95 12.40 8.30 -17.99
N ALA A 96 12.80 7.04 -17.89
CA ALA A 96 11.85 5.93 -17.89
C ALA A 96 10.98 5.97 -16.62
N ARG A 97 9.69 5.64 -16.77
CA ARG A 97 8.70 5.73 -15.69
C ARG A 97 9.08 4.89 -14.48
N GLU A 98 9.72 3.74 -14.68
CA GLU A 98 10.20 2.85 -13.61
C GLU A 98 11.27 3.47 -12.71
N LEU A 99 11.98 4.50 -13.20
CA LEU A 99 13.02 5.23 -12.48
C LEU A 99 12.46 6.28 -11.53
N PHE A 100 11.17 6.62 -11.64
CA PHE A 100 10.54 7.51 -10.67
C PHE A 100 10.23 6.76 -9.36
N CYS A 101 10.60 7.34 -8.22
CA CYS A 101 10.38 6.78 -6.88
C CYS A 101 11.04 5.41 -6.67
N ASP A 102 12.20 5.20 -7.26
CA ASP A 102 13.02 3.99 -7.13
C ASP A 102 14.06 4.09 -5.99
N GLY A 103 14.20 5.27 -5.38
CA GLY A 103 15.14 5.55 -4.29
C GLY A 103 16.50 6.08 -4.75
N LYS A 104 16.70 6.33 -6.05
CA LYS A 104 17.93 6.89 -6.62
C LYS A 104 17.62 8.13 -7.45
N PRO A 105 18.33 9.25 -7.23
CA PRO A 105 18.17 10.41 -8.10
C PRO A 105 18.74 10.12 -9.49
N ASP A 106 17.86 9.92 -10.47
CA ASP A 106 18.15 9.79 -11.89
C ASP A 106 17.92 11.11 -12.65
N CYS A 107 16.99 11.95 -12.19
CA CYS A 107 16.86 13.33 -12.67
C CYS A 107 18.04 14.18 -12.19
N ALA A 108 18.52 15.11 -13.03
CA ALA A 108 19.62 16.02 -12.66
C ALA A 108 19.24 16.99 -11.52
N ASP A 109 17.95 17.28 -11.38
CA ASP A 109 17.36 18.10 -10.31
C ASP A 109 16.82 17.27 -9.13
N GLY A 110 16.86 15.93 -9.21
CA GLY A 110 16.31 15.00 -8.21
C GLY A 110 14.79 15.05 -8.05
N SER A 111 14.07 15.53 -9.07
CA SER A 111 12.61 15.67 -9.04
C SER A 111 11.84 14.35 -9.12
N ASP A 112 12.50 13.27 -9.51
CA ASP A 112 11.99 11.91 -9.53
C ASP A 112 11.81 11.27 -8.14
N GLU A 113 12.52 11.78 -7.12
CA GLU A 113 12.55 11.19 -5.76
C GLU A 113 11.98 12.13 -4.68
N ASN A 114 11.54 13.33 -5.06
CA ASN A 114 11.17 14.37 -4.08
C ASN A 114 9.76 14.19 -3.48
N VAL A 115 8.83 13.58 -4.21
CA VAL A 115 7.43 13.40 -3.79
C VAL A 115 6.96 11.99 -4.13
N CYS A 116 7.40 11.02 -3.32
CA CYS A 116 7.10 9.60 -3.47
C CYS A 116 6.16 9.08 -2.39
N ASP A 117 4.96 9.68 -2.33
CA ASP A 117 3.86 9.19 -1.50
C ASP A 117 2.84 8.39 -2.31
N ILE A 118 1.88 7.79 -1.63
CA ILE A 118 0.85 6.92 -2.23
C ILE A 118 0.00 7.65 -3.30
N SER A 119 -0.05 8.98 -3.28
CA SER A 119 -0.85 9.79 -4.22
C SER A 119 -0.01 10.37 -5.36
N ASN A 120 1.30 10.49 -5.18
CA ASN A 120 2.22 11.15 -6.11
C ASN A 120 3.19 10.19 -6.80
N ASP A 121 3.36 8.96 -6.30
CA ASP A 121 4.14 7.94 -6.99
C ASP A 121 3.42 7.56 -8.31
N PRO A 122 4.05 7.80 -9.48
CA PRO A 122 3.43 7.45 -10.75
C PRO A 122 3.13 5.95 -10.82
N ASN A 123 3.99 5.11 -10.24
CA ASN A 123 3.86 3.65 -10.20
C ASN A 123 3.11 3.14 -8.97
N ALA A 124 2.32 4.01 -8.32
CA ALA A 124 1.51 3.62 -7.19
C ALA A 124 0.55 2.46 -7.54
N ALA A 125 0.37 1.57 -6.58
CA ALA A 125 -0.61 0.51 -6.66
C ALA A 125 -2.02 1.12 -6.85
N PRO A 126 -2.87 0.55 -7.73
CA PRO A 126 -4.21 1.05 -7.93
C PRO A 126 -5.08 0.83 -6.68
N ALA A 127 -6.22 1.50 -6.63
CA ALA A 127 -7.24 1.18 -5.63
C ALA A 127 -7.77 -0.26 -5.83
N CYS A 128 -8.23 -0.88 -4.74
CA CYS A 128 -8.69 -2.27 -4.72
C CYS A 128 -9.76 -2.56 -5.78
N ASP A 129 -9.40 -3.37 -6.78
CA ASP A 129 -10.36 -3.95 -7.72
C ASP A 129 -10.77 -5.36 -7.26
N LYS A 130 -12.05 -5.50 -6.91
CA LYS A 130 -12.64 -6.75 -6.44
C LYS A 130 -12.87 -7.78 -7.53
N ALA A 131 -12.88 -7.37 -8.80
CA ALA A 131 -13.04 -8.30 -9.91
C ALA A 131 -11.76 -9.10 -10.16
N GLU A 132 -10.61 -8.49 -9.93
CA GLU A 132 -9.28 -9.11 -10.10
C GLU A 132 -8.75 -9.69 -8.79
N CYS A 133 -9.01 -9.04 -7.65
CA CYS A 133 -8.58 -9.51 -6.34
C CYS A 133 -9.55 -10.53 -5.74
N THR A 134 -9.34 -11.80 -6.05
CA THR A 134 -10.15 -12.91 -5.53
C THR A 134 -9.36 -13.87 -4.64
N LEU A 135 -10.01 -14.40 -3.61
CA LEU A 135 -9.45 -15.45 -2.75
C LEU A 135 -9.25 -16.76 -3.54
N PRO A 136 -8.22 -17.58 -3.22
CA PRO A 136 -7.28 -17.43 -2.09
C PRO A 136 -6.06 -16.54 -2.37
N GLU A 137 -5.81 -16.15 -3.61
CA GLU A 137 -4.59 -15.45 -4.02
C GLU A 137 -4.61 -13.97 -3.66
N CYS A 138 -5.77 -13.35 -3.49
CA CYS A 138 -5.85 -11.93 -3.16
C CYS A 138 -7.03 -11.61 -2.24
N PHE A 139 -6.77 -10.73 -1.27
CA PHE A 139 -7.80 -10.06 -0.52
C PHE A 139 -7.41 -8.60 -0.29
N CYS A 140 -8.28 -7.70 -0.72
CA CYS A 140 -8.27 -6.28 -0.42
C CYS A 140 -9.70 -5.88 -0.07
N TYR A 141 -9.93 -4.70 0.49
CA TYR A 141 -11.28 -4.21 0.76
C TYR A 141 -11.42 -2.75 0.34
N ASN A 142 -12.64 -2.40 -0.09
CA ASN A 142 -12.99 -1.03 -0.43
C ASN A 142 -13.63 -0.30 0.77
N GLN A 143 -14.11 -1.05 1.75
CA GLN A 143 -14.70 -0.55 2.98
C GLN A 143 -14.17 -1.34 4.19
N PRO A 144 -13.94 -0.69 5.34
CA PRO A 144 -13.28 -1.32 6.49
C PRO A 144 -14.12 -2.42 7.18
N PHE A 145 -15.44 -2.47 6.93
CA PHE A 145 -16.34 -3.48 7.50
C PHE A 145 -16.43 -4.78 6.68
N GLU A 146 -15.77 -4.84 5.53
CA GLU A 146 -15.77 -6.04 4.69
C GLU A 146 -14.99 -7.17 5.35
N THR A 147 -15.53 -8.38 5.25
CA THR A 147 -14.93 -9.59 5.80
C THR A 147 -14.43 -10.51 4.68
N PRO A 148 -13.38 -11.32 4.92
CA PRO A 148 -12.97 -12.36 3.98
C PRO A 148 -14.13 -13.28 3.59
N GLY A 149 -14.36 -13.43 2.28
CA GLY A 149 -15.44 -14.26 1.74
C GLY A 149 -16.86 -13.73 1.99
N ASN A 150 -17.03 -12.46 2.40
CA ASN A 150 -18.32 -11.86 2.76
C ASN A 150 -19.08 -12.66 3.84
N LEU A 151 -18.33 -13.28 4.75
CA LEU A 151 -18.90 -14.04 5.86
C LEU A 151 -19.50 -13.08 6.91
N LYS A 152 -20.58 -13.51 7.56
CA LYS A 152 -21.17 -12.72 8.65
C LYS A 152 -20.25 -12.74 9.86
N PRO A 153 -19.96 -11.60 10.53
CA PRO A 153 -19.07 -11.56 11.69
C PRO A 153 -19.39 -12.60 12.77
N GLU A 154 -20.67 -12.86 13.02
CA GLU A 154 -21.17 -13.86 13.99
C GLU A 154 -20.72 -15.30 13.70
N THR A 155 -20.37 -15.59 12.44
CA THR A 155 -19.96 -16.93 11.99
C THR A 155 -18.45 -17.09 11.87
N ILE A 156 -17.71 -15.99 11.98
CA ILE A 156 -16.26 -15.98 11.80
C ILE A 156 -15.61 -16.31 13.15
N PRO A 157 -14.70 -17.29 13.21
CA PRO A 157 -13.96 -17.55 14.44
C PRO A 157 -13.06 -16.37 14.76
N GLN A 158 -13.13 -15.87 16.00
CA GLN A 158 -12.20 -14.85 16.47
C GLN A 158 -10.80 -15.44 16.57
N MET A 159 -9.93 -15.03 15.66
CA MET A 159 -8.51 -15.39 15.69
C MET A 159 -7.75 -14.40 16.57
N ILE A 160 -6.79 -14.90 17.35
CA ILE A 160 -5.89 -14.10 18.18
C ILE A 160 -4.48 -14.59 17.89
N MET A 161 -3.64 -13.70 17.36
CA MET A 161 -2.23 -13.99 17.09
C MET A 161 -1.37 -13.45 18.23
N ILE A 162 -0.94 -14.33 19.13
CA ILE A 162 0.02 -13.98 20.19
C ILE A 162 1.41 -14.01 19.57
N THR A 163 2.12 -12.88 19.62
CA THR A 163 3.47 -12.77 19.08
C THR A 163 4.49 -12.41 20.15
N PHE A 164 5.71 -12.92 20.01
CA PHE A 164 6.87 -12.48 20.79
C PHE A 164 7.96 -12.06 19.83
N ASP A 165 8.51 -10.88 20.07
CA ASP A 165 9.61 -10.33 19.30
C ASP A 165 10.93 -10.60 20.05
N ASP A 166 12.05 -10.36 19.36
CA ASP A 166 13.41 -10.50 19.86
C ASP A 166 13.94 -11.91 20.15
N ALA A 167 15.10 -11.95 20.80
CA ALA A 167 15.91 -13.14 20.99
C ALA A 167 15.25 -14.15 21.94
N VAL A 168 15.26 -15.42 21.53
CA VAL A 168 14.80 -16.54 22.37
C VAL A 168 15.99 -17.12 23.13
N ASN A 169 15.98 -17.05 24.45
CA ASN A 169 17.08 -17.54 25.29
C ASN A 169 16.63 -17.85 26.72
N ASN A 170 17.60 -18.13 27.60
CA ASN A 170 17.33 -18.53 28.98
C ASN A 170 16.52 -17.50 29.80
N ASN A 171 16.42 -16.25 29.34
CA ASN A 171 15.62 -15.23 30.01
C ASN A 171 14.11 -15.46 29.85
N ASN A 172 13.68 -16.08 28.75
CA ASN A 172 12.26 -16.15 28.37
C ASN A 172 11.72 -17.56 28.09
N VAL A 173 12.58 -18.57 27.89
CA VAL A 173 12.14 -19.96 27.66
C VAL A 173 11.28 -20.54 28.79
N ASP A 174 11.55 -20.18 30.05
CA ASP A 174 10.75 -20.64 31.19
C ASP A 174 9.33 -20.05 31.15
N LEU A 175 9.22 -18.78 30.74
CA LEU A 175 7.94 -18.11 30.51
C LEU A 175 7.16 -18.77 29.37
N TYR A 176 7.82 -19.04 28.24
CA TYR A 176 7.17 -19.72 27.10
C TYR A 176 6.68 -21.12 27.48
N THR A 177 7.47 -21.87 28.26
CA THR A 177 7.08 -23.19 28.76
C THR A 177 5.86 -23.11 29.68
N TYR A 178 5.78 -22.08 30.53
CA TYR A 178 4.61 -21.84 31.39
C TYR A 178 3.36 -21.45 30.59
N LEU A 179 3.51 -20.61 29.56
CA LEU A 179 2.40 -20.16 28.71
C LEU A 179 1.88 -21.27 27.77
N PHE A 180 2.78 -22.09 27.24
CA PHE A 180 2.47 -23.10 26.23
C PHE A 180 2.59 -24.54 26.76
N ASN A 181 2.15 -24.74 28.01
CA ASN A 181 2.22 -26.01 28.75
C ASN A 181 1.26 -27.13 28.27
N ASN A 182 0.73 -27.05 27.05
CA ASN A 182 -0.28 -27.96 26.48
C ASN A 182 -1.64 -28.06 27.21
N GLU A 183 -1.85 -27.40 28.34
CA GLU A 183 -3.15 -27.38 29.05
C GLU A 183 -4.14 -26.41 28.38
N ARG A 184 -3.62 -25.32 27.81
CA ARG A 184 -4.40 -24.33 27.06
C ARG A 184 -4.72 -24.86 25.66
N LYS A 185 -6.00 -25.12 25.39
CA LYS A 185 -6.50 -25.67 24.11
C LYS A 185 -7.45 -24.71 23.40
N ASN A 186 -7.38 -24.71 22.08
CA ASN A 186 -8.38 -24.09 21.21
C ASN A 186 -9.67 -24.93 21.18
N PRO A 187 -10.80 -24.38 20.68
CA PRO A 187 -12.07 -25.11 20.57
C PRO A 187 -12.01 -26.43 19.78
N ASN A 188 -11.01 -26.58 18.91
CA ASN A 188 -10.75 -27.80 18.15
C ASN A 188 -9.95 -28.88 18.92
N GLY A 189 -9.56 -28.61 20.18
CA GLY A 189 -8.79 -29.52 21.03
C GLY A 189 -7.26 -29.45 20.84
N CYS A 190 -6.76 -28.72 19.84
CA CYS A 190 -5.33 -28.49 19.65
C CYS A 190 -4.79 -27.52 20.70
N SER A 191 -3.51 -27.65 21.12
CA SER A 191 -2.90 -26.63 21.98
C SER A 191 -2.82 -25.29 21.25
N ILE A 192 -2.98 -24.21 22.00
CA ILE A 192 -2.80 -22.84 21.46
C ILE A 192 -1.40 -22.69 20.85
N LYS A 193 -1.29 -21.77 19.90
CA LYS A 193 -0.05 -21.48 19.16
C LYS A 193 0.24 -20.00 19.19
N SER A 194 1.47 -19.67 18.84
CA SER A 194 2.05 -18.32 18.88
C SER A 194 3.11 -18.25 17.80
N THR A 195 3.45 -17.02 17.40
CA THR A 195 4.43 -16.70 16.38
C THR A 195 5.60 -15.95 17.02
N PHE A 196 6.82 -16.39 16.77
CA PHE A 196 8.03 -15.79 17.31
C PHE A 196 8.80 -15.08 16.20
N PHE A 197 8.91 -13.76 16.28
CA PHE A 197 9.76 -12.95 15.40
C PHE A 197 11.16 -12.88 16.02
N VAL A 198 12.03 -13.79 15.58
CA VAL A 198 13.32 -14.04 16.25
C VAL A 198 14.43 -13.17 15.66
N SER A 199 15.13 -12.42 16.51
CA SER A 199 16.37 -11.73 16.15
C SER A 199 17.61 -12.60 16.44
N HIS A 200 18.70 -12.42 15.71
CA HIS A 200 19.86 -13.32 15.82
C HIS A 200 20.63 -13.18 17.15
N LYS A 201 20.90 -11.95 17.56
CA LYS A 201 21.83 -11.66 18.66
C LYS A 201 21.33 -12.27 19.97
N TYR A 202 22.18 -13.08 20.62
CA TYR A 202 21.88 -13.79 21.88
C TYR A 202 20.76 -14.84 21.83
N THR A 203 20.32 -15.25 20.63
CA THR A 203 19.34 -16.34 20.48
C THR A 203 19.98 -17.72 20.69
N ASN A 204 19.29 -18.55 21.47
CA ASN A 204 19.58 -19.97 21.61
C ASN A 204 18.75 -20.77 20.57
N TYR A 205 19.39 -21.15 19.47
CA TYR A 205 18.71 -21.86 18.38
C TYR A 205 18.20 -23.26 18.73
N SER A 206 18.74 -23.90 19.77
CA SER A 206 18.15 -25.16 20.29
C SER A 206 16.77 -24.92 20.91
N ALA A 207 16.57 -23.76 21.56
CA ALA A 207 15.26 -23.37 22.09
C ALA A 207 14.29 -22.99 20.96
N VAL A 208 14.77 -22.28 19.93
CA VAL A 208 13.98 -21.97 18.72
C VAL A 208 13.52 -23.26 18.02
N GLN A 209 14.42 -24.24 17.88
CA GLN A 209 14.08 -25.55 17.34
C GLN A 209 12.99 -26.25 18.16
N GLU A 210 13.07 -26.18 19.49
CA GLU A 210 12.06 -26.79 20.37
C GLU A 210 10.70 -26.09 20.26
N LEU A 211 10.66 -24.75 20.19
CA LEU A 211 9.43 -24.00 19.95
C LEU A 211 8.78 -24.41 18.62
N TYR A 212 9.58 -24.51 17.55
CA TYR A 212 9.11 -25.00 16.26
C TYR A 212 8.59 -26.45 16.35
N ARG A 213 9.30 -27.33 17.07
CA ARG A 213 8.88 -28.73 17.29
C ARG A 213 7.55 -28.83 18.04
N GLN A 214 7.24 -27.87 18.91
CA GLN A 214 5.95 -27.77 19.61
C GLN A 214 4.82 -27.20 18.72
N GLY A 215 5.16 -26.79 17.49
CA GLY A 215 4.24 -26.32 16.45
C GLY A 215 4.04 -24.81 16.44
N HIS A 216 4.84 -24.04 17.18
CA HIS A 216 4.84 -22.58 17.08
C HIS A 216 5.45 -22.13 15.76
N GLU A 217 5.02 -20.98 15.27
CA GLU A 217 5.60 -20.38 14.08
C GLU A 217 6.88 -19.62 14.42
N ILE A 218 7.90 -19.76 13.57
CA ILE A 218 9.15 -19.00 13.66
C ILE A 218 9.25 -18.08 12.43
N ALA A 219 9.38 -16.79 12.69
CA ALA A 219 9.50 -15.72 11.72
C ALA A 219 10.79 -14.91 11.98
N VAL A 220 11.19 -14.06 11.03
CA VAL A 220 12.45 -13.30 11.12
C VAL A 220 12.25 -11.90 11.69
N HIS A 221 13.18 -11.48 12.55
CA HIS A 221 13.25 -10.14 13.12
C HIS A 221 14.64 -9.52 13.01
N SER A 222 15.22 -9.60 11.81
CA SER A 222 16.60 -9.18 11.47
C SER A 222 17.75 -9.92 12.18
N ILE A 223 18.97 -9.73 11.69
CA ILE A 223 20.18 -10.24 12.34
C ILE A 223 20.63 -9.27 13.42
N SER A 224 20.85 -8.01 13.03
CA SER A 224 21.53 -7.04 13.88
C SER A 224 20.63 -6.43 14.93
N HIS A 225 19.32 -6.36 14.65
CA HIS A 225 18.38 -5.51 15.37
C HIS A 225 18.97 -4.09 15.57
N ASN A 226 19.49 -3.52 14.47
CA ASN A 226 20.14 -2.22 14.46
C ASN A 226 19.30 -1.14 15.18
N ASP A 227 19.90 -0.51 16.19
CA ASP A 227 19.25 0.48 17.06
C ASP A 227 18.95 1.81 16.35
N SER A 228 19.51 2.03 15.16
CA SER A 228 19.19 3.19 14.33
C SER A 228 17.87 2.97 13.59
N GLU A 229 16.81 3.62 14.06
CA GLU A 229 15.50 3.58 13.38
C GLU A 229 15.56 4.07 11.92
N SER A 230 16.36 5.09 11.65
CA SER A 230 16.55 5.64 10.30
C SER A 230 17.21 4.64 9.35
N PHE A 231 18.06 3.74 9.86
CA PHE A 231 18.65 2.68 9.04
C PHE A 231 17.55 1.83 8.40
N TRP A 232 16.50 1.46 9.13
CA TRP A 232 15.41 0.65 8.58
C TRP A 232 14.58 1.40 7.54
N THR A 233 14.25 2.67 7.81
CA THR A 233 13.46 3.50 6.87
C THR A 233 14.22 3.80 5.57
N GLU A 234 15.55 3.93 5.63
CA GLU A 234 16.42 4.30 4.50
C GLU A 234 17.16 3.09 3.89
N ALA A 235 17.03 1.90 4.47
CA ALA A 235 17.77 0.73 4.04
C ALA A 235 17.50 0.39 2.56
N THR A 236 18.59 0.06 1.88
CA THR A 236 18.57 -0.48 0.52
C THR A 236 17.96 -1.89 0.52
N LYS A 237 17.48 -2.34 -0.65
CA LYS A 237 16.98 -3.71 -0.84
C LYS A 237 18.01 -4.76 -0.39
N GLU A 238 19.28 -4.54 -0.70
CA GLU A 238 20.38 -5.43 -0.33
C GLU A 238 20.62 -5.47 1.18
N GLU A 239 20.45 -4.36 1.88
CA GLU A 239 20.50 -4.30 3.34
C GLU A 239 19.36 -5.07 3.98
N TRP A 240 18.14 -4.86 3.49
CA TRP A 240 16.98 -5.67 3.89
C TRP A 240 17.21 -7.17 3.66
N ALA A 241 17.82 -7.55 2.55
CA ALA A 241 18.11 -8.95 2.24
C ALA A 241 19.17 -9.52 3.20
N ARG A 242 20.23 -8.77 3.51
CA ARG A 242 21.24 -9.18 4.49
C ARG A 242 20.65 -9.38 5.87
N GLU A 243 19.71 -8.52 6.27
CA GLU A 243 19.08 -8.58 7.60
C GLU A 243 17.99 -9.66 7.69
N MET A 244 17.07 -9.74 6.74
CA MET A 244 15.91 -10.63 6.84
C MET A 244 16.16 -12.00 6.23
N ALA A 245 16.57 -12.05 4.96
CA ALA A 245 16.89 -13.33 4.30
C ALA A 245 18.13 -13.98 4.94
N GLY A 246 19.12 -13.18 5.34
CA GLY A 246 20.26 -13.66 6.13
C GLY A 246 19.83 -14.29 7.46
N ASN A 247 18.90 -13.67 8.20
CA ASN A 247 18.39 -14.26 9.44
C ASN A 247 17.62 -15.57 9.20
N ARG A 248 16.87 -15.67 8.08
CA ARG A 248 16.23 -16.94 7.69
C ARG A 248 17.25 -18.06 7.48
N GLU A 249 18.37 -17.78 6.82
CA GLU A 249 19.45 -18.77 6.64
C GLU A 249 20.12 -19.14 7.97
N ILE A 250 20.25 -18.20 8.90
CA ILE A 250 20.78 -18.49 10.24
C ILE A 250 19.82 -19.42 10.99
N ILE A 251 18.53 -19.11 11.06
CA ILE A 251 17.53 -19.97 11.71
C ILE A 251 17.53 -21.36 11.07
N LYS A 252 17.56 -21.45 9.74
CA LYS A 252 17.62 -22.72 9.02
C LYS A 252 18.82 -23.57 9.44
N ASN A 253 20.01 -22.98 9.44
CA ASN A 253 21.24 -23.72 9.71
C ASN A 253 21.41 -24.06 11.20
N PHE A 254 21.07 -23.16 12.11
CA PHE A 254 21.32 -23.34 13.54
C PHE A 254 20.15 -23.97 14.31
N ALA A 255 18.89 -23.78 13.89
CA ALA A 255 17.72 -24.45 14.46
C ALA A 255 17.29 -25.69 13.66
N ASN A 256 17.91 -25.97 12.51
CA ASN A 256 17.57 -27.10 11.63
C ASN A 256 16.08 -27.11 11.25
N ILE A 257 15.58 -25.94 10.85
CA ILE A 257 14.22 -25.70 10.35
C ILE A 257 14.33 -25.45 8.84
N SER A 258 13.42 -25.97 8.02
CA SER A 258 13.47 -25.66 6.58
C SER A 258 13.22 -24.17 6.36
N ASP A 259 13.98 -23.54 5.47
CA ASP A 259 13.69 -22.18 4.96
C ASP A 259 12.26 -22.06 4.41
N GLN A 260 11.78 -23.11 3.75
CA GLN A 260 10.44 -23.20 3.17
C GLN A 260 9.30 -23.03 4.18
N VAL A 261 9.54 -23.02 5.50
CA VAL A 261 8.49 -22.80 6.51
C VAL A 261 8.66 -21.49 7.29
N ILE A 262 9.65 -20.67 6.94
CA ILE A 262 9.94 -19.39 7.58
C ILE A 262 9.46 -18.29 6.64
N TYR A 263 8.20 -17.87 6.86
CA TYR A 263 7.47 -17.04 5.91
C TYR A 263 7.26 -15.58 6.34
N GLY A 264 7.27 -15.32 7.65
CA GLY A 264 6.93 -14.02 8.22
C GLY A 264 8.14 -13.11 8.42
N VAL A 265 7.93 -11.82 8.23
CA VAL A 265 8.87 -10.74 8.55
C VAL A 265 8.21 -9.75 9.50
N ARG A 266 8.97 -9.28 10.48
CA ARG A 266 8.66 -8.05 11.23
C ARG A 266 9.92 -7.22 11.33
N ALA A 267 9.87 -5.94 11.00
CA ALA A 267 11.03 -5.06 11.13
C ALA A 267 11.23 -4.60 12.58
N PRO A 268 12.49 -4.48 13.05
CA PRO A 268 12.81 -3.85 14.33
C PRO A 268 12.18 -2.47 14.48
N TYR A 269 11.71 -2.16 15.69
CA TYR A 269 11.05 -0.90 16.04
C TYR A 269 9.82 -0.56 15.18
N LEU A 270 9.24 -1.56 14.51
CA LEU A 270 8.13 -1.42 13.57
C LEU A 270 8.41 -0.39 12.45
N ARG A 271 9.67 -0.31 12.00
CA ARG A 271 10.11 0.63 10.96
C ARG A 271 9.90 0.04 9.57
N VAL A 272 8.95 0.61 8.83
CA VAL A 272 8.62 0.17 7.47
C VAL A 272 9.64 0.75 6.49
N GLY A 273 10.20 -0.12 5.63
CA GLY A 273 11.30 0.19 4.70
C GLY A 273 10.87 0.57 3.29
N GLY A 274 9.68 1.13 3.12
CA GLY A 274 9.11 1.51 1.82
C GLY A 274 9.08 0.37 0.83
N ASN A 275 9.20 0.70 -0.46
CA ASN A 275 9.22 -0.28 -1.55
C ASN A 275 10.38 -1.29 -1.43
N ASN A 276 11.51 -0.90 -0.82
CA ASN A 276 12.72 -1.73 -0.72
C ASN A 276 12.50 -2.99 0.15
N GLN A 277 11.80 -2.84 1.28
CA GLN A 277 11.45 -3.97 2.15
C GLN A 277 10.62 -4.99 1.39
N PHE A 278 9.55 -4.57 0.72
CA PHE A 278 8.61 -5.47 0.06
C PHE A 278 9.17 -6.06 -1.24
N THR A 279 10.00 -5.31 -1.97
CA THR A 279 10.77 -5.84 -3.12
C THR A 279 11.69 -6.96 -2.67
N MET A 280 12.42 -6.76 -1.56
CA MET A 280 13.26 -7.80 -0.98
C MET A 280 12.44 -9.02 -0.58
N MET A 281 11.28 -8.81 0.04
CA MET A 281 10.41 -9.90 0.48
C MET A 281 9.91 -10.76 -0.68
N GLU A 282 9.48 -10.11 -1.77
CA GLU A 282 9.01 -10.78 -2.98
C GLU A 282 10.14 -11.57 -3.66
N GLU A 283 11.31 -10.95 -3.86
CA GLU A 283 12.50 -11.62 -4.44
C GLU A 283 13.01 -12.79 -3.58
N ASN A 284 12.78 -12.75 -2.27
CA ASN A 284 13.18 -13.79 -1.33
C ASN A 284 12.03 -14.72 -0.91
N PHE A 285 10.87 -14.68 -1.57
CA PHE A 285 9.73 -15.57 -1.32
C PHE A 285 9.24 -15.59 0.13
N PHE A 286 9.25 -14.44 0.82
CA PHE A 286 8.49 -14.29 2.07
C PHE A 286 7.00 -14.21 1.76
N LEU A 287 6.15 -14.68 2.67
CA LEU A 287 4.69 -14.72 2.46
C LEU A 287 4.02 -13.44 2.97
N TYR A 288 4.43 -13.01 4.15
CA TYR A 288 3.77 -11.91 4.83
C TYR A 288 4.72 -11.03 5.63
N ASP A 289 4.37 -9.75 5.70
CA ASP A 289 4.91 -8.79 6.66
C ASP A 289 3.91 -8.60 7.80
N SER A 290 4.42 -8.26 8.98
CA SER A 290 3.62 -7.82 10.12
C SER A 290 4.35 -6.67 10.81
N THR A 291 4.64 -5.62 10.04
CA THR A 291 5.31 -4.41 10.51
C THR A 291 4.39 -3.19 10.41
N ILE A 292 3.52 -3.15 9.39
CA ILE A 292 2.66 -1.98 9.15
C ILE A 292 1.62 -1.87 10.27
N THR A 293 1.59 -0.69 10.90
CA THR A 293 0.59 -0.36 11.91
C THR A 293 -0.58 0.38 11.28
N ALA A 294 -1.80 -0.03 11.60
CA ALA A 294 -3.01 0.71 11.30
C ALA A 294 -3.46 1.52 12.53
N PRO A 295 -3.87 2.79 12.34
CA PRO A 295 -4.32 3.62 13.44
C PRO A 295 -5.57 3.01 14.10
N LEU A 296 -5.79 3.34 15.37
CA LEU A 296 -6.96 2.90 16.12
C LEU A 296 -8.25 3.26 15.37
N GLN A 297 -9.03 2.24 15.04
CA GLN A 297 -10.29 2.38 14.31
C GLN A 297 -11.27 1.26 14.66
N ASN A 298 -12.56 1.52 14.40
CA ASN A 298 -13.63 0.56 14.64
C ASN A 298 -14.53 0.49 13.40
N PRO A 299 -14.64 -0.68 12.72
CA PRO A 299 -14.01 -1.97 13.05
C PRO A 299 -12.49 -2.01 12.76
N PRO A 300 -11.72 -2.91 13.40
CA PRO A 300 -10.32 -3.14 13.07
C PRO A 300 -10.19 -3.79 11.68
N LEU A 301 -8.99 -3.69 11.11
CA LEU A 301 -8.69 -4.16 9.77
C LEU A 301 -8.34 -5.64 9.73
N TRP A 302 -8.83 -6.32 8.69
CA TRP A 302 -8.36 -7.65 8.29
C TRP A 302 -7.00 -7.58 7.58
N PRO A 303 -6.21 -8.67 7.59
CA PRO A 303 -5.02 -8.78 6.73
C PRO A 303 -5.38 -8.55 5.27
N TYR A 304 -4.49 -7.96 4.49
CA TYR A 304 -4.70 -7.63 3.08
C TYR A 304 -3.44 -7.86 2.25
N MET A 305 -3.60 -8.03 0.94
CA MET A 305 -2.48 -8.12 0.00
C MET A 305 -2.04 -6.74 -0.48
N LEU A 306 -0.74 -6.56 -0.67
CA LEU A 306 -0.14 -5.32 -1.20
C LEU A 306 -0.13 -5.23 -2.73
N PHE A 307 -0.94 -6.03 -3.44
CA PHE A 307 -1.18 -5.82 -4.86
C PHE A 307 -1.84 -4.47 -5.15
N TYR A 308 -2.67 -4.02 -4.22
CA TYR A 308 -3.42 -2.77 -4.30
C TYR A 308 -2.95 -1.82 -3.20
N ARG A 309 -3.32 -0.55 -3.37
CA ARG A 309 -3.08 0.52 -2.41
C ARG A 309 -3.54 0.11 -1.00
N MET A 310 -2.71 0.43 -0.01
CA MET A 310 -3.05 0.24 1.40
C MET A 310 -4.38 0.92 1.75
N PRO A 311 -5.26 0.23 2.51
CA PRO A 311 -6.60 0.73 2.85
C PRO A 311 -6.61 1.71 4.02
N HIS A 312 -5.44 2.11 4.53
CA HIS A 312 -5.29 3.08 5.60
C HIS A 312 -4.08 3.98 5.35
N THR A 313 -3.99 5.07 6.11
CA THR A 313 -2.83 5.97 6.06
C THR A 313 -1.59 5.30 6.62
N CYS A 314 -0.42 5.66 6.09
CA CYS A 314 0.85 5.27 6.70
C CYS A 314 0.95 5.90 8.09
N HIS A 315 0.90 5.07 9.13
CA HIS A 315 0.79 5.52 10.52
C HIS A 315 2.10 5.30 11.29
N GLY A 316 2.48 6.30 12.09
CA GLY A 316 3.72 6.32 12.86
C GLY A 316 4.66 7.47 12.49
N ASN A 317 5.63 7.75 13.35
CA ASN A 317 6.56 8.85 13.16
C ASN A 317 7.61 8.50 12.09
N ILE A 318 7.78 9.31 11.04
CA ILE A 318 8.80 9.12 9.97
C ILE A 318 8.73 7.70 9.38
N GLN A 319 7.52 7.22 9.10
CA GLN A 319 7.30 5.94 8.43
C GLN A 319 7.35 6.11 6.92
N LYS A 320 7.93 5.11 6.24
CA LYS A 320 7.96 5.03 4.77
C LYS A 320 7.22 3.77 4.35
N CYS A 321 5.93 3.89 4.05
CA CYS A 321 5.11 2.75 3.63
C CYS A 321 5.30 2.44 2.13
N PRO A 322 5.00 1.20 1.69
CA PRO A 322 5.05 0.85 0.27
C PRO A 322 4.00 1.63 -0.52
N THR A 323 4.38 2.03 -1.72
CA THR A 323 3.51 2.73 -2.68
C THR A 323 3.16 1.83 -3.86
N ARG A 324 4.08 0.94 -4.27
CA ARG A 324 3.95 0.05 -5.43
C ARG A 324 3.23 -1.26 -5.07
N SER A 325 2.87 -2.02 -6.11
CA SER A 325 2.24 -3.33 -5.97
C SER A 325 3.26 -4.42 -5.64
N PHE A 326 2.95 -5.26 -4.63
CA PHE A 326 3.77 -6.39 -4.20
C PHE A 326 2.91 -7.62 -3.90
N ALA A 327 3.40 -8.81 -4.27
CA ALA A 327 2.76 -10.09 -3.96
C ALA A 327 3.00 -10.56 -2.52
N ILE A 328 2.75 -9.67 -1.54
CA ILE A 328 2.99 -9.90 -0.11
C ILE A 328 1.72 -9.65 0.68
N TRP A 329 1.44 -10.54 1.64
CA TRP A 329 0.39 -10.32 2.63
C TRP A 329 0.87 -9.37 3.72
N GLU A 330 0.03 -8.41 4.09
CA GLU A 330 0.21 -7.61 5.29
C GLU A 330 -0.70 -8.16 6.39
N ILE A 331 -0.11 -8.76 7.43
CA ILE A 331 -0.78 -9.03 8.70
C ILE A 331 -0.69 -7.76 9.54
N VAL A 332 -1.57 -6.82 9.18
CA VAL A 332 -1.60 -5.47 9.72
C VAL A 332 -1.74 -5.45 11.25
N MET A 333 -0.92 -4.64 11.90
CA MET A 333 -0.96 -4.43 13.34
C MET A 333 -1.98 -3.33 13.66
N ASN A 334 -3.19 -3.73 14.06
CA ASN A 334 -4.19 -2.78 14.54
C ASN A 334 -3.79 -2.25 15.92
N GLU A 335 -3.78 -0.94 16.10
CA GLU A 335 -3.63 -0.35 17.43
C GLU A 335 -4.77 -0.80 18.37
N MET A 336 -4.40 -1.11 19.61
CA MET A 336 -5.34 -1.38 20.69
C MET A 336 -5.76 -0.08 21.37
N ASP A 337 -7.02 -0.03 21.78
CA ASP A 337 -7.53 1.03 22.65
C ASP A 337 -6.97 0.84 24.07
N ARG A 338 -6.27 1.86 24.57
CA ARG A 338 -5.63 1.85 25.89
C ARG A 338 -6.41 2.61 26.96
N ARG A 339 -7.61 3.09 26.65
CA ARG A 339 -8.49 3.75 27.64
C ARG A 339 -8.89 2.77 28.73
N GLU A 340 -8.83 3.20 29.99
CA GLU A 340 -9.29 2.38 31.11
C GLU A 340 -10.81 2.29 31.12
N ASP A 341 -11.49 3.40 30.83
CA ASP A 341 -12.93 3.45 30.57
C ASP A 341 -13.24 4.17 29.24
N PRO A 342 -13.41 3.41 28.13
CA PRO A 342 -13.72 3.97 26.81
C PRO A 342 -15.02 4.78 26.74
N ASN A 343 -15.91 4.71 27.75
CA ASN A 343 -17.17 5.45 27.75
C ASN A 343 -17.05 6.85 28.37
N ILE A 344 -15.98 7.09 29.14
CA ILE A 344 -15.79 8.32 29.92
C ILE A 344 -14.57 9.09 29.43
N GLU A 345 -13.49 8.36 29.11
CA GLU A 345 -12.22 8.97 28.72
C GLU A 345 -12.28 9.54 27.30
N GLU A 346 -11.58 10.65 27.13
CA GLU A 346 -11.36 11.25 25.81
C GLU A 346 -10.55 10.31 24.91
N ASP A 347 -10.60 10.55 23.60
CA ASP A 347 -9.87 9.74 22.64
C ASP A 347 -8.36 9.87 22.86
N LEU A 348 -7.73 8.73 23.15
CA LEU A 348 -6.28 8.60 23.29
C LEU A 348 -5.70 7.91 22.06
N PRO A 349 -4.44 8.23 21.67
CA PRO A 349 -3.71 7.42 20.71
C PRO A 349 -3.67 5.96 21.18
N GLY A 350 -3.86 5.02 20.25
CA GLY A 350 -3.75 3.61 20.56
C GLY A 350 -2.30 3.15 20.72
N CYS A 351 -2.12 1.85 20.85
CA CYS A 351 -0.81 1.21 20.96
C CYS A 351 -0.79 -0.10 20.17
N ALA A 352 0.23 -0.29 19.32
CA ALA A 352 0.38 -1.52 18.53
C ALA A 352 0.98 -2.68 19.36
N MET A 353 1.96 -2.35 20.21
CA MET A 353 2.61 -3.31 21.12
C MET A 353 2.02 -3.17 22.51
N VAL A 354 1.75 -4.28 23.19
CA VAL A 354 1.11 -4.27 24.53
C VAL A 354 1.98 -3.52 25.55
N ASP A 355 3.30 -3.62 25.45
CA ASP A 355 4.25 -2.97 26.35
C ASP A 355 4.42 -1.46 26.10
N SER A 356 3.95 -0.95 24.96
CA SER A 356 3.93 0.49 24.66
C SER A 356 2.63 1.19 25.06
N CYS A 357 1.65 0.42 25.55
CA CYS A 357 0.41 0.93 26.12
C CYS A 357 0.64 1.55 27.50
N PHE A 358 1.19 2.77 27.57
CA PHE A 358 1.35 3.48 28.84
C PHE A 358 -0.02 3.94 29.36
N SER A 359 -0.39 3.55 30.59
CA SER A 359 -1.44 4.22 31.37
C SER A 359 -0.87 5.55 31.86
N ASN A 360 -1.57 6.67 31.59
CA ASN A 360 -1.16 7.98 32.08
C ASN A 360 -1.26 8.11 33.60
#